data_AF-A0A941APS2-F1
#
_entry.id   AF-A0A941APS2-F1
#
_cell.length_a   1.000
_cell.length_b   1.000
_cell.length_c   1.000
_cell.angle_alpha   90.00
_cell.angle_beta   90.00
_cell.angle_gamma   90.00
#
_symmetry.space_group_name_H-M   'P 1'
#
loop_
_entity.id
_entity.type
_entity.pdbx_description
1 polymer ?
#
loop_
_entity_poly.entity_id
_entity_poly.type
_entity_poly.pdbx_seq_one_letter_code
_entity_poly.pdbx_strand_id
1 'polypeptide(L)'
;MDYILLIIAILVLFSSLRQMTLIENSKIKSTMQELKLNSSLLLCGIPTIVALVFIPYQVWVLTGKSNNWDGVYILGGTVVAVIIISFIFYYKRKLRFN
;
A
#
# COMPACT_ATOMS: atom_id res chain seq x y z
N MET A 1 -17.03 11.19 -7.30
CA MET A 1 -16.94 9.93 -6.52
C MET A 1 -15.55 9.32 -6.59
N ASP A 2 -14.90 9.33 -7.76
CA ASP A 2 -13.56 8.72 -7.95
C ASP A 2 -12.47 9.33 -7.07
N TYR A 3 -12.52 10.65 -6.81
CA TYR A 3 -11.61 11.31 -5.84
C TYR A 3 -11.74 10.77 -4.41
N ILE A 4 -12.97 10.46 -3.97
CA ILE A 4 -13.22 9.91 -2.62
C ILE A 4 -12.64 8.49 -2.55
N LEU A 5 -12.86 7.68 -3.58
CA LEU A 5 -12.29 6.33 -3.68
C LEU A 5 -10.77 6.34 -3.68
N LEU A 6 -10.15 7.29 -4.38
CA LEU A 6 -8.69 7.47 -4.38
C LEU A 6 -8.17 7.81 -2.99
N ILE A 7 -8.80 8.77 -2.29
CA ILE A 7 -8.42 9.14 -0.92
C ILE A 7 -8.53 7.94 0.02
N ILE A 8 -9.63 7.19 -0.06
CA ILE A 8 -9.83 5.98 0.73
C ILE A 8 -8.74 4.95 0.44
N ALA A 9 -8.41 4.71 -0.83
CA ALA A 9 -7.37 3.76 -1.22
C ALA A 9 -5.98 4.13 -0.66
N ILE A 10 -5.64 5.43 -0.68
CA ILE A 10 -4.40 5.95 -0.09
C ILE A 10 -4.40 5.74 1.44
N LEU A 11 -5.52 6.02 2.12
CA LEU A 11 -5.65 5.79 3.56
C LEU A 11 -5.54 4.31 3.92
N VAL A 12 -6.13 3.42 3.12
CA VAL A 12 -6.01 1.97 3.26
C VAL A 12 -4.57 1.55 3.10
N LEU A 13 -3.88 1.99 2.04
CA LEU A 13 -2.46 1.68 1.81
C LEU A 13 -1.59 2.06 3.01
N PHE A 14 -1.72 3.30 3.49
CA PHE A 14 -0.95 3.75 4.65
C PHE A 14 -1.33 3.02 5.93
N SER A 15 -2.60 2.67 6.12
CA SER A 15 -3.07 1.89 7.28
C SER A 15 -2.54 0.47 7.26
N SER A 16 -2.50 -0.19 6.10
CA SER A 16 -1.95 -1.53 5.92
C SER A 16 -0.44 -1.55 6.16
N LEU A 17 0.31 -0.63 5.56
CA LEU A 17 1.76 -0.48 5.83
C LEU A 17 2.02 -0.17 7.31
N ARG A 18 1.17 0.64 7.93
CA ARG A 18 1.20 0.90 9.38
C ARG A 18 1.04 -0.37 10.19
N GLN A 19 0.03 -1.19 9.89
CA GLN A 19 -0.22 -2.43 10.62
C GLN A 19 0.92 -3.43 10.42
N MET A 20 1.45 -3.58 9.20
CA MET A 20 2.61 -4.43 8.93
C MET A 20 3.80 -4.10 9.83
N THR A 21 4.20 -2.83 9.87
CA THR A 21 5.34 -2.42 10.74
C THR A 21 5.08 -2.63 12.23
N LEU A 22 3.82 -2.53 12.68
CA LEU A 22 3.48 -2.79 14.09
C LEU A 22 3.53 -4.28 14.42
N ILE A 23 3.06 -5.13 13.49
CA ILE A 23 3.07 -6.59 13.64
C ILE A 23 4.52 -7.10 13.63
N GLU A 24 5.35 -6.60 12.73
CA GLU A 24 6.76 -7.00 12.59
C GLU A 24 7.61 -6.64 13.81
N ASN A 25 7.31 -5.51 14.48
CA ASN A 25 8.01 -5.09 15.70
C ASN A 25 7.42 -5.69 17.00
N SER A 26 6.43 -6.58 16.90
CA SER A 26 5.84 -7.23 18.07
C SER A 26 6.82 -8.26 18.66
N LYS A 27 7.02 -8.23 19.99
CA LYS A 27 7.88 -9.21 20.68
C LYS A 27 7.23 -10.60 20.65
N ILE A 28 7.87 -11.54 19.97
CA ILE A 28 7.44 -12.94 19.87
C ILE A 28 7.87 -13.68 21.14
N LYS A 29 6.94 -14.40 21.79
CA LYS A 29 7.24 -15.21 22.99
C LYS A 29 7.04 -16.72 22.79
N SER A 30 6.42 -17.15 21.68
CA SER A 30 6.21 -18.58 21.38
C SER A 30 5.97 -18.86 19.89
N THR A 31 6.18 -20.11 19.47
CA THR A 31 5.97 -20.58 18.08
C THR A 31 4.52 -20.37 17.58
N MET A 32 3.53 -20.54 18.45
CA MET A 32 2.13 -20.30 18.09
C MET A 32 1.84 -18.80 17.85
N GLN A 33 2.53 -17.91 18.55
CA GLN A 33 2.44 -16.46 18.30
C GLN A 33 3.12 -16.06 17.00
N GLU A 34 4.24 -16.68 16.66
CA GLU A 34 4.92 -16.48 15.37
C GLU A 34 4.01 -16.83 14.20
N LEU A 35 3.34 -17.99 14.26
CA LEU A 35 2.40 -18.41 13.22
C LEU A 35 1.23 -17.42 13.04
N LYS A 36 0.71 -16.90 14.16
CA LYS A 36 -0.36 -15.89 14.18
C LYS A 36 0.08 -14.53 13.64
N LEU A 37 1.32 -14.12 13.93
CA LEU A 37 1.88 -12.87 13.41
C LEU A 37 2.10 -12.96 11.90
N ASN A 38 2.62 -14.10 11.43
CA ASN A 38 2.87 -14.30 10.00
C ASN A 38 1.57 -14.32 9.19
N SER A 39 0.51 -14.99 9.69
CA SER A 39 -0.80 -14.93 9.05
C SER A 39 -1.41 -13.53 9.07
N SER A 40 -1.19 -12.75 10.13
CA SER A 40 -1.65 -11.35 10.21
C SER A 40 -0.90 -10.44 9.22
N LEU A 41 0.40 -10.67 9.01
CA LEU A 41 1.19 -9.96 8.00
C LEU A 41 0.66 -10.26 6.59
N LEU A 42 0.38 -11.53 6.28
CA LEU A 42 -0.21 -11.93 5.00
C LEU A 42 -1.57 -11.28 4.78
N LEU A 43 -2.43 -11.24 5.81
CA LEU A 43 -3.72 -10.55 5.75
C LEU A 43 -3.58 -9.04 5.50
N CYS A 44 -2.54 -8.39 6.05
CA CYS A 44 -2.24 -6.99 5.73
C CYS A 44 -1.69 -6.81 4.31
N GLY A 45 -1.06 -7.84 3.74
CA GLY A 45 -0.55 -7.87 2.37
C GLY A 45 -1.64 -7.68 1.33
N ILE A 46 -2.79 -8.32 1.53
CA ILE A 46 -3.93 -8.27 0.59
C ILE A 46 -4.39 -6.83 0.29
N PRO A 47 -4.81 -6.01 1.28
CA PRO A 47 -5.23 -4.63 1.02
C PRO A 47 -4.10 -3.75 0.49
N THR A 48 -2.85 -4.06 0.80
CA THR A 48 -1.68 -3.37 0.24
C THR A 48 -1.62 -3.59 -1.27
N ILE A 49 -1.65 -4.85 -1.73
CA ILE A 49 -1.61 -5.19 -3.16
C ILE A 49 -2.82 -4.60 -3.89
N VAL A 50 -4.02 -4.70 -3.30
CA VAL A 50 -5.23 -4.12 -3.89
C VAL A 50 -5.08 -2.61 -4.06
N ALA A 51 -4.59 -1.90 -3.04
CA ALA A 51 -4.38 -0.45 -3.14
C ALA A 51 -3.30 -0.07 -4.17
N LEU A 52 -2.21 -0.86 -4.27
CA LEU A 52 -1.14 -0.64 -5.26
C LEU A 52 -1.65 -0.70 -6.71
N VAL A 53 -2.65 -1.53 -7.00
CA VAL A 53 -3.26 -1.64 -8.34
C VAL A 53 -4.40 -0.63 -8.52
N PHE A 54 -5.22 -0.44 -7.48
CA PHE A 54 -6.40 0.41 -7.56
C PHE A 54 -6.07 1.90 -7.65
N ILE A 55 -5.00 2.37 -6.99
CA ILE A 55 -4.59 3.78 -7.05
C ILE A 55 -4.22 4.21 -8.48
N PRO A 56 -3.31 3.53 -9.21
CA PRO A 56 -3.04 3.83 -10.61
C PRO A 56 -4.29 3.82 -11.48
N TYR A 57 -5.15 2.81 -11.31
CA TYR A 57 -6.41 2.74 -12.04
C TYR A 57 -7.29 3.97 -11.78
N GLN A 58 -7.48 4.36 -10.53
CA GLN A 58 -8.27 5.55 -10.19
C GLN A 58 -7.66 6.85 -10.73
N VAL A 59 -6.33 6.98 -10.68
CA VAL A 59 -5.66 8.15 -11.29
C VAL A 59 -5.91 8.19 -12.79
N TRP A 60 -5.80 7.06 -13.49
CA TRP A 60 -6.12 6.97 -14.91
C TRP A 60 -7.58 7.32 -15.22
N VAL A 61 -8.51 6.91 -14.37
CA VAL A 61 -9.93 7.30 -14.46
C VAL A 61 -10.11 8.81 -14.31
N LEU A 62 -9.44 9.43 -13.33
CA LEU A 62 -9.51 10.86 -13.06
C LEU A 62 -8.89 11.71 -14.17
N THR A 63 -7.88 11.21 -14.86
CA THR A 63 -7.24 11.88 -16.00
C THR A 63 -7.98 11.67 -17.32
N GLY A 64 -9.19 11.11 -17.30
CA GLY A 64 -10.05 11.00 -18.48
C GLY A 64 -9.95 9.66 -19.23
N LYS A 65 -9.36 8.62 -18.64
CA LYS A 65 -9.28 7.26 -19.21
C LYS A 65 -8.68 7.20 -20.62
N SER A 66 -7.64 7.99 -20.89
CA SER A 66 -7.02 7.96 -22.21
C SER A 66 -6.43 6.58 -22.51
N ASN A 67 -6.78 6.02 -23.68
CA ASN A 67 -6.24 4.76 -24.17
C ASN A 67 -4.94 4.94 -24.98
N ASN A 68 -4.44 6.17 -25.12
CA ASN A 68 -3.22 6.47 -25.86
C ASN A 68 -1.99 6.42 -24.94
N TRP A 69 -0.83 6.78 -25.49
CA TRP A 69 0.46 6.79 -24.78
C TRP A 69 0.45 7.66 -23.51
N ASP A 70 -0.31 8.74 -23.48
CA ASP A 70 -0.53 9.55 -22.28
C ASP A 70 -1.13 8.73 -21.13
N GLY A 71 -2.10 7.87 -21.40
CA GLY A 71 -2.66 6.94 -20.41
C GLY A 71 -1.62 5.98 -19.85
N VAL A 72 -0.73 5.48 -20.71
CA VAL A 72 0.39 4.60 -20.30
C VAL A 72 1.38 5.37 -19.41
N TYR A 73 1.74 6.60 -19.76
CA TYR A 73 2.64 7.42 -18.95
C TYR A 73 2.02 7.77 -17.59
N ILE A 74 0.72 8.06 -17.54
CA ILE A 74 -0.01 8.34 -16.30
C ILE A 74 -0.05 7.10 -15.40
N LEU A 75 -0.43 5.95 -15.94
CA LEU A 75 -0.46 4.69 -15.19
C LEU A 75 0.94 4.31 -14.69
N GLY A 76 1.93 4.30 -15.58
CA GLY A 76 3.31 3.96 -15.25
C GLY A 76 3.92 4.90 -14.21
N GLY A 77 3.77 6.21 -14.42
CA GLY A 77 4.23 7.23 -13.48
C GLY A 77 3.57 7.09 -12.11
N THR A 78 2.27 6.82 -12.08
CA THR A 78 1.53 6.61 -10.83
C THR A 78 1.98 5.36 -10.11
N VAL A 79 2.18 4.23 -10.80
CA VAL A 79 2.70 2.99 -10.22
C VAL A 79 4.05 3.24 -9.55
N VAL A 80 4.98 3.88 -10.28
CA VAL A 80 6.32 4.19 -9.75
C VAL A 80 6.23 5.10 -8.53
N ALA A 81 5.43 6.16 -8.60
CA ALA A 81 5.24 7.10 -7.49
C ALA A 81 4.67 6.39 -6.24
N VAL A 82 3.64 5.56 -6.41
CA VAL A 82 3.00 4.82 -5.30
C VAL A 82 3.98 3.84 -4.67
N ILE A 83 4.76 3.11 -5.47
CA ILE A 83 5.79 2.20 -4.97
C ILE A 83 6.83 2.96 -4.15
N ILE A 84 7.39 4.05 -4.70
CA ILE A 84 8.41 4.87 -4.02
C ILE A 84 7.87 5.41 -2.69
N ILE A 85 6.68 6.00 -2.70
CA ILE A 85 6.05 6.55 -1.49
C ILE A 85 5.81 5.44 -0.44
N SER A 86 5.36 4.27 -0.87
CA SER A 86 5.13 3.12 0.01
C SER A 86 6.42 2.66 0.70
N PHE A 87 7.50 2.52 -0.07
CA PHE A 87 8.81 2.15 0.46
C PHE A 87 9.36 3.21 1.42
N ILE A 88 9.29 4.50 1.07
CA ILE A 88 9.73 5.60 1.94
C ILE A 88 8.95 5.59 3.24
N PHE A 89 7.63 5.45 3.18
CA PHE A 89 6.76 5.44 4.36
C PHE A 89 7.06 4.24 5.27
N TYR A 90 7.15 3.04 4.68
CA TYR A 90 7.46 1.83 5.42
C TYR A 90 8.85 1.90 6.07
N TYR A 91 9.88 2.35 5.34
CA TYR A 91 11.24 2.48 5.85
C TYR A 91 11.35 3.50 6.99
N LYS A 92 10.81 4.73 6.80
CA LYS A 92 10.80 5.75 7.86
C LYS A 92 10.11 5.26 9.12
N ARG A 93 9.04 4.49 8.96
CA ARG A 93 8.29 3.94 10.08
C ARG A 93 9.05 2.83 10.78
N LYS A 94 9.70 1.93 10.03
CA LYS A 94 10.56 0.88 10.58
C LYS A 94 11.72 1.46 11.39
N LEU A 95 12.36 2.53 10.91
CA LEU A 95 13.41 3.25 11.66
C LEU A 95 12.93 3.82 13.00
N ARG A 96 11.65 4.13 13.17
CA ARG A 96 11.11 4.68 14.43
C ARG A 96 10.95 3.63 15.53
N PHE A 97 10.92 2.35 15.16
CA PHE A 97 10.76 1.24 16.10
C PHE A 97 12.09 0.54 16.45
N ASN A 98 13.17 0.92 15.77
CA ASN A 98 14.54 0.47 16.03
C ASN A 98 15.25 1.45 16.97
#